data_AF-W4US19-F1
#
_entry.id   AF-W4US19-F1
#
_cell.length_a   1.000
_cell.length_b   1.000
_cell.length_c   1.000
_cell.angle_alpha   90.00
_cell.angle_beta   90.00
_cell.angle_gamma   90.00
#
_symmetry.space_group_name_H-M   'P 1'
#
loop_
_entity.id
_entity.type
_entity.pdbx_description
1 polymer ?
#
loop_
_entity_poly.entity_id
_entity_poly.type
_entity_poly.pdbx_seq_one_letter_code
_entity_poly.pdbx_strand_id
1 'polypeptide(L)'
;MWGHSSKKCTGAFEIYKANIETGNFLNTVFNEEHYNFYRSQIDKVGKHIYIKTGLKATVEDICEYINERAKWTDELDGIIFQDLPTGDSILIKKYPYRKRIQAVVYKLSCINNFSFKDEYRTN
;
A
#
# COMPACT_ATOMS: atom_id res chain seq x y z
N MET A 1 13.22 7.13 14.15
CA MET A 1 13.20 6.36 12.87
C MET A 1 12.08 5.32 12.94
N TRP A 2 11.45 4.99 11.81
CA TRP A 2 10.29 4.06 11.75
C TRP A 2 10.52 2.71 12.44
N GLY A 3 11.73 2.14 12.32
CA GLY A 3 12.10 0.89 13.01
C GLY A 3 12.02 0.97 14.54
N HIS A 4 12.25 2.15 15.13
CA HIS A 4 12.27 2.35 16.58
C HIS A 4 10.86 2.50 17.18
N SER A 5 9.89 2.98 16.40
CA SER A 5 8.50 3.15 16.84
C SER A 5 7.64 1.92 16.54
N SER A 6 8.00 1.12 15.54
CA SER A 6 7.13 0.07 14.99
C SER A 6 7.67 -1.36 15.16
N LYS A 7 8.93 -1.54 15.61
CA LYS A 7 9.52 -2.86 15.88
C LYS A 7 10.02 -2.95 17.32
N LYS A 8 10.22 -4.18 17.83
CA LYS A 8 10.85 -4.40 19.14
C LYS A 8 12.20 -3.70 19.18
N CYS A 9 12.39 -2.84 20.20
CA CYS A 9 13.58 -2.01 20.41
C CYS A 9 14.79 -2.89 20.81
N THR A 10 15.32 -3.64 19.85
CA THR A 10 16.36 -4.66 20.03
C THR A 10 17.76 -4.11 19.74
N GLY A 11 17.89 -2.83 19.39
CA GLY A 11 19.17 -2.18 19.11
C GLY A 11 19.71 -2.42 17.70
N ALA A 12 19.09 -3.31 16.92
CA ALA A 12 19.47 -3.60 15.54
C ALA A 12 18.25 -3.91 14.65
N PHE A 13 18.37 -3.67 13.35
CA PHE A 13 17.36 -4.00 12.35
C PHE A 13 18.01 -4.69 11.16
N GLU A 14 17.50 -5.86 10.81
CA GLU A 14 17.87 -6.54 9.57
C GLU A 14 17.15 -5.90 8.38
N ILE A 15 17.92 -5.67 7.32
CA ILE A 15 17.47 -5.15 6.03
C ILE A 15 17.55 -6.32 5.05
N TYR A 16 16.41 -6.60 4.42
CA TYR A 16 16.28 -7.60 3.37
C TYR A 16 16.07 -6.92 2.02
N LYS A 17 16.43 -7.61 0.94
CA LYS A 17 16.14 -7.20 -0.44
C LYS A 17 15.42 -8.33 -1.16
N ALA A 18 14.56 -7.97 -2.11
CA ALA A 18 13.91 -8.89 -3.01
C ALA A 18 13.58 -8.19 -4.32
N ASN A 19 13.38 -8.98 -5.36
CA ASN A 19 12.84 -8.56 -6.64
C ASN A 19 11.35 -8.93 -6.66
N ILE A 20 10.49 -8.01 -7.08
CA ILE A 20 9.05 -8.25 -7.18
C ILE A 20 8.67 -8.16 -8.65
N GLU A 21 8.05 -9.21 -9.18
CA GLU A 21 7.50 -9.21 -10.53
C GLU A 21 6.17 -8.44 -10.54
N THR A 22 6.16 -7.27 -11.18
CA THR A 22 4.99 -6.37 -11.17
C THR A 22 4.05 -6.56 -12.36
N GLY A 23 4.19 -7.65 -13.14
CA GLY A 23 3.42 -7.87 -14.37
C GLY A 23 1.91 -7.94 -14.14
N ASN A 24 1.49 -8.62 -13.07
CA ASN A 24 0.09 -8.77 -12.65
C ASN A 24 -0.28 -7.87 -11.45
N PHE A 25 0.43 -6.76 -11.27
CA PHE A 25 0.12 -5.80 -10.22
C PHE A 25 -0.83 -4.71 -10.72
N LEU A 26 -1.78 -4.34 -9.87
CA LEU A 26 -2.56 -3.12 -10.06
C LEU A 26 -1.72 -1.89 -9.67
N ASN A 27 -0.97 -1.38 -10.66
CA ASN A 27 -0.08 -0.24 -10.48
C ASN A 27 -0.79 1.11 -10.60
N THR A 28 -1.22 1.68 -9.48
CA THR A 28 -1.92 2.98 -9.47
C THR A 28 -0.99 4.20 -9.52
N VAL A 29 0.33 4.00 -9.52
CA VAL A 29 1.34 5.07 -9.43
C VAL A 29 1.95 5.41 -10.79
N PHE A 30 2.27 4.40 -11.58
CA PHE A 30 2.99 4.55 -12.85
C PHE A 30 2.16 4.15 -14.08
N ASN A 31 0.94 3.64 -13.87
CA ASN A 31 0.03 3.27 -14.96
C ASN A 31 -1.31 4.01 -14.79
N GLU A 32 -1.63 4.84 -15.76
CA GLU A 32 -2.83 5.68 -15.76
C GLU A 32 -4.13 4.87 -15.89
N GLU A 33 -4.14 3.83 -16.72
CA GLU A 33 -5.31 2.97 -16.91
C GLU A 33 -5.65 2.25 -15.60
N HIS A 34 -4.64 1.69 -14.95
CA HIS A 34 -4.77 1.03 -13.65
C HIS A 34 -5.23 2.02 -12.57
N TYR A 35 -4.70 3.25 -12.56
CA TYR A 35 -5.13 4.32 -11.66
C TYR A 35 -6.62 4.65 -11.87
N ASN A 36 -7.04 4.87 -13.12
CA ASN A 36 -8.42 5.19 -13.46
C ASN A 36 -9.37 4.04 -13.12
N PHE A 37 -8.96 2.80 -13.40
CA PHE A 37 -9.71 1.61 -12.99
C PHE A 37 -9.89 1.57 -11.47
N TYR A 38 -8.79 1.63 -10.71
CA TYR A 38 -8.81 1.61 -9.24
C TYR A 38 -9.73 2.70 -8.70
N ARG A 39 -9.52 3.95 -9.12
CA ARG A 39 -10.35 5.10 -8.71
C ARG A 39 -11.83 4.85 -8.98
N SER A 40 -12.17 4.34 -10.17
CA SER A 40 -13.57 4.08 -10.55
C SER A 40 -14.24 3.04 -9.64
N GLN A 41 -13.48 2.03 -9.17
CA GLN A 41 -13.99 1.00 -8.27
C GLN A 41 -14.21 1.57 -6.88
N ILE A 42 -13.22 2.31 -6.35
CA ILE A 42 -13.34 2.99 -5.05
C ILE A 42 -14.56 3.92 -5.01
N ASP A 43 -14.75 4.73 -6.06
CA ASP A 43 -15.89 5.65 -6.16
C ASP A 43 -17.24 4.91 -6.20
N LYS A 44 -17.32 3.76 -6.90
CA LYS A 44 -18.53 2.93 -6.94
C LYS A 44 -18.86 2.35 -5.57
N VAL A 45 -17.85 1.81 -4.87
CA VAL A 45 -18.02 1.23 -3.53
C VAL A 45 -18.44 2.32 -2.54
N GLY A 46 -17.76 3.46 -2.55
CA GLY A 46 -18.09 4.60 -1.69
C GLY A 46 -19.52 5.11 -1.90
N LYS A 47 -19.98 5.23 -3.16
CA LYS A 47 -21.37 5.60 -3.47
C LYS A 47 -22.36 4.53 -2.98
N HIS A 48 -22.06 3.26 -3.18
CA HIS A 48 -22.93 2.16 -2.76
C HIS A 48 -23.11 2.11 -1.23
N ILE A 49 -22.02 2.30 -0.49
CA ILE A 49 -22.06 2.40 0.98
C ILE A 49 -22.85 3.64 1.40
N TYR A 50 -22.56 4.81 0.81
CA TYR A 50 -23.25 6.06 1.13
C TYR A 50 -24.77 5.97 0.89
N ILE A 51 -25.22 5.36 -0.20
CA ILE A 51 -26.65 5.16 -0.48
C ILE A 51 -27.29 4.24 0.56
N LYS A 52 -26.58 3.21 1.03
CA LYS A 52 -27.11 2.24 1.98
C LYS A 52 -27.12 2.71 3.43
N THR A 53 -26.07 3.42 3.87
CA THR A 53 -25.87 3.76 5.27
C THR A 53 -26.05 5.25 5.57
N GLY A 54 -26.05 6.11 4.54
CA GLY A 54 -26.02 7.56 4.69
C GLY A 54 -24.68 8.12 5.19
N LEU A 55 -23.69 7.25 5.45
CA LEU A 55 -22.38 7.59 5.99
C LEU A 55 -21.31 7.50 4.91
N LYS A 56 -20.24 8.30 5.06
CA LYS A 56 -19.06 8.17 4.20
C LYS A 56 -18.31 6.90 4.59
N ALA A 57 -17.98 6.08 3.59
CA ALA A 57 -17.20 4.87 3.78
C ALA A 57 -15.80 5.19 4.34
N THR A 58 -15.33 4.36 5.26
CA THR A 58 -13.96 4.36 5.75
C THR A 58 -13.03 3.61 4.79
N VAL A 59 -11.71 3.70 5.02
CA VAL A 59 -10.74 2.95 4.21
C VAL A 59 -10.91 1.45 4.47
N GLU A 60 -11.17 1.06 5.72
CA GLU A 60 -11.45 -0.31 6.12
C GLU A 60 -12.66 -0.87 5.38
N ASP A 61 -13.78 -0.14 5.35
CA ASP A 61 -15.01 -0.60 4.67
C ASP A 61 -14.79 -0.85 3.17
N ILE A 62 -13.99 0.02 2.53
CA ILE A 62 -13.70 -0.09 1.10
C ILE A 62 -12.81 -1.31 0.84
N CYS A 63 -11.77 -1.50 1.66
CA CYS A 63 -10.88 -2.65 1.56
C CYS A 63 -11.64 -3.97 1.80
N GLU A 64 -12.51 -4.02 2.80
CA GLU A 64 -13.34 -5.18 3.10
C GLU A 64 -14.29 -5.50 1.94
N TYR A 65 -15.01 -4.51 1.44
CA TYR A 65 -15.92 -4.69 0.31
C TYR A 65 -15.19 -5.20 -0.95
N ILE A 66 -14.02 -4.64 -1.25
CA ILE A 66 -13.21 -5.05 -2.41
C ILE A 66 -12.70 -6.48 -2.25
N ASN A 67 -12.23 -6.86 -1.06
CA ASN A 67 -11.81 -8.23 -0.79
C ASN A 67 -12.98 -9.21 -0.93
N GLU A 68 -14.15 -8.90 -0.37
CA GLU A 68 -15.33 -9.77 -0.44
C GLU A 68 -15.93 -9.90 -1.84
N ARG A 69 -15.99 -8.80 -2.59
CA ARG A 69 -16.73 -8.73 -3.86
C ARG A 69 -15.88 -8.86 -5.10
N ALA A 70 -14.67 -8.30 -5.07
CA ALA A 70 -13.83 -8.18 -6.26
C ALA A 70 -12.73 -9.24 -6.31
N LYS A 71 -12.49 -10.00 -5.22
CA LYS A 71 -11.49 -11.08 -5.14
C LYS A 71 -10.11 -10.70 -5.70
N TRP A 72 -9.71 -9.44 -5.50
CA TRP A 72 -8.43 -8.94 -6.02
C TRP A 72 -7.23 -9.71 -5.49
N THR A 73 -7.33 -10.28 -4.29
CA THR A 73 -6.31 -11.16 -3.71
C THR A 73 -6.10 -12.46 -4.50
N ASP A 74 -7.12 -12.93 -5.23
CA ASP A 74 -7.08 -14.19 -5.99
C ASP A 74 -6.57 -13.95 -7.41
N GLU A 75 -6.98 -12.85 -8.04
CA GLU A 75 -6.66 -12.56 -9.44
C GLU A 75 -5.34 -11.78 -9.60
N LEU A 76 -5.03 -10.86 -8.68
CA LEU A 76 -3.84 -10.01 -8.77
C LEU A 76 -2.71 -10.52 -7.87
N ASP A 77 -1.49 -10.19 -8.25
CA ASP A 77 -0.32 -10.51 -7.43
C ASP A 77 -0.07 -9.45 -6.35
N GLY A 78 -0.62 -8.25 -6.55
CA GLY A 78 -0.54 -7.15 -5.60
C GLY A 78 -1.03 -5.80 -6.16
N ILE A 79 -0.91 -4.77 -5.33
CA ILE A 79 -1.29 -3.40 -5.65
C ILE A 79 -0.14 -2.47 -5.30
N ILE A 80 0.19 -1.55 -6.22
CA ILE A 80 1.16 -0.47 -5.96
C ILE A 80 0.36 0.83 -5.84
N PHE A 81 0.55 1.54 -4.73
CA PHE A 81 -0.10 2.82 -4.49
C PHE A 81 0.83 3.86 -3.88
N GLN A 82 0.43 5.11 -4.02
CA GLN A 82 1.14 6.24 -3.45
C GLN A 82 0.76 6.39 -1.97
N ASP A 83 1.75 6.26 -1.10
CA ASP A 83 1.63 6.63 0.31
C ASP A 83 1.96 8.12 0.46
N LEU A 84 0.97 8.90 0.92
CA LEU A 84 1.19 10.30 1.23
C LEU A 84 1.71 10.41 2.66
N PRO A 85 2.86 11.06 2.87
CA PRO A 85 3.32 11.40 4.21
C PRO A 85 2.21 12.13 4.97
N THR A 86 1.76 11.57 6.09
CA THR A 86 0.91 12.25 7.07
C THR A 86 1.71 12.42 8.37
N GLY A 87 1.53 13.56 9.05
CA GLY A 87 2.17 13.86 10.34
C GLY A 87 2.95 15.18 10.40
N ASP A 88 3.31 15.61 11.61
CA ASP A 88 3.96 16.90 11.91
C ASP A 88 5.42 17.02 11.42
N SER A 89 6.00 15.94 10.88
CA SER A 89 7.37 15.92 10.33
C SER A 89 7.49 16.54 8.94
N ILE A 90 6.41 17.12 8.40
CA ILE A 90 6.37 17.75 7.09
C ILE A 90 6.63 19.24 7.26
N LEU A 91 7.82 19.68 6.83
CA LEU A 91 8.25 21.09 6.85
C LEU A 91 7.31 22.02 6.07
N ILE A 92 6.61 21.49 5.05
CA ILE A 92 5.70 22.25 4.20
C ILE A 92 4.29 21.68 4.34
N LYS A 93 3.44 22.41 5.06
CA LYS A 93 2.04 22.03 5.27
C LYS A 93 1.32 21.93 3.92
N LYS A 94 0.60 20.83 3.69
CA LYS A 94 -0.24 20.57 2.50
C LYS A 94 0.51 20.45 1.15
N TYR A 95 1.82 20.26 1.13
CA TYR A 95 2.55 19.95 -0.12
C TYR A 95 3.25 18.59 -0.03
N PRO A 96 2.76 17.55 -0.72
CA PRO A 96 3.37 16.23 -0.68
C PRO A 96 4.60 16.15 -1.60
N TYR A 97 5.69 16.82 -1.22
CA TYR A 97 6.96 16.76 -1.98
C TYR A 97 7.67 15.40 -1.85
N ARG A 98 7.49 14.72 -0.72
CA ARG A 98 8.00 13.35 -0.53
C ARG A 98 6.99 12.37 -1.10
N LYS A 99 7.26 11.87 -2.30
CA LYS A 99 6.54 10.71 -2.85
C LYS A 99 7.04 9.46 -2.15
N ARG A 100 6.14 8.74 -1.46
CA ARG A 100 6.41 7.37 -1.01
C ARG A 100 5.53 6.42 -1.81
N ILE A 101 6.06 5.24 -2.06
CA ILE A 101 5.37 4.20 -2.81
C ILE A 101 5.34 2.99 -1.90
N GLN A 102 4.17 2.40 -1.78
CA GLN A 102 3.97 1.14 -1.09
C GLN A 102 3.45 0.11 -2.10
N ALA A 103 3.94 -1.11 -1.94
CA ALA A 103 3.46 -2.26 -2.68
C ALA A 103 2.89 -3.25 -1.66
N VAL A 104 1.62 -3.60 -1.83
CA VAL A 104 0.98 -4.70 -1.11
C VAL A 104 1.07 -5.93 -2.01
N VAL A 105 1.62 -7.00 -1.48
CA VAL A 105 1.83 -8.25 -2.21
C VAL A 105 0.89 -9.31 -1.64
N TYR A 106 0.08 -9.92 -2.50
CA TYR A 106 -0.89 -10.96 -2.10
C TYR A 106 -0.33 -12.37 -2.30
N LYS A 107 0.50 -12.57 -3.33
CA LYS A 107 1.05 -13.88 -3.67
C LYS A 107 2.56 -13.91 -3.48
N LEU A 108 3.06 -14.92 -2.76
CA LEU A 108 4.50 -15.10 -2.55
C LEU A 108 5.25 -15.45 -3.84
N SER A 109 4.56 -16.03 -4.83
CA SER A 109 5.15 -16.46 -6.11
C SER A 109 5.74 -15.32 -6.94
N CYS A 110 5.34 -14.06 -6.70
CA CYS A 110 5.88 -12.91 -7.41
C CYS A 110 7.15 -12.32 -6.75
N ILE A 111 7.57 -12.85 -5.59
CA ILE A 111 8.76 -12.40 -4.87
C ILE A 111 9.92 -13.34 -5.20
N ASN A 112 10.90 -12.80 -5.91
CA ASN A 112 12.11 -13.50 -6.34
C ASN A 112 13.35 -12.95 -5.61
N ASN A 113 14.38 -13.79 -5.45
CA ASN A 113 15.68 -13.40 -4.89
C ASN A 113 15.59 -12.70 -3.53
N PHE A 114 14.74 -13.20 -2.64
CA PHE A 114 14.68 -12.72 -1.26
C PHE A 114 15.98 -13.06 -0.54
N SER A 115 16.77 -12.05 -0.17
CA SER A 115 18.04 -12.24 0.50
C SER A 115 18.24 -11.21 1.61
N PHE A 116 19.00 -11.61 2.63
CA PHE A 116 19.57 -10.67 3.58
C PHE A 116 20.45 -9.65 2.83
N LYS A 117 20.40 -8.39 3.26
CA LYS A 117 21.19 -7.30 2.69
C LYS A 117 22.16 -6.73 3.71
N ASP A 118 21.67 -6.34 4.88
CA ASP A 118 22.49 -5.65 5.89
C ASP A 118 21.85 -5.66 7.29
N GLU A 119 22.62 -5.36 8.34
CA GLU A 119 22.13 -5.15 9.71
C GLU A 119 22.43 -3.70 10.13
N TYR A 120 21.38 -2.91 10.34
CA TYR A 120 21.50 -1.55 10.85
C TYR A 120 21.45 -1.55 12.37
N ARG A 121 22.54 -1.14 13.03
CA ARG A 121 22.58 -0.96 14.49
C ARG A 121 22.16 0.45 14.88
N THR A 122 21.19 0.56 15.77
CA THR A 122 20.87 1.82 16.44
C THR A 122 21.76 1.95 17.66
N ASN A 123 22.87 2.67 17.51
CA ASN A 123 23.68 3.15 18.63
C ASN A 123 22.89 4.17 19.47
#